data_AF-A0AAW8IFW9-F1
#
_entry.id   AF-A0AAW8IFW9-F1
#
_cell.length_a   1.000
_cell.length_b   1.000
_cell.length_c   1.000
_cell.angle_alpha   90.00
_cell.angle_beta   90.00
_cell.angle_gamma   90.00
#
_symmetry.space_group_name_H-M   'P 1'
#
loop_
_entity.id
_entity.type
_entity.pdbx_description
1 polymer ?
#
loop_
_entity_poly.entity_id
_entity_poly.type
_entity_poly.pdbx_seq_one_letter_code
_entity_poly.pdbx_strand_id
1 'polypeptide(L)'
;MNHTDAVREIVKVIPESQEEFKESYKTKTPFMVISVFTKQIKKLIKNHDQKILMMSITKMNLLYSKGDQALKNAIENIFIYSLDSLTFCCEPSYKDLIFSKMSPSLQNNYLRQVYKSGI
;
A
#
# COMPACT_ATOMS: atom_id res chain seq x y z
N MET A 1 8.38 9.86 9.88
CA MET A 1 7.03 10.15 9.36
C MET A 1 6.04 9.31 10.13
N ASN A 2 5.03 9.92 10.73
CA ASN A 2 4.00 9.19 11.48
C ASN A 2 2.73 9.00 10.62
N HIS A 3 1.67 8.44 11.22
CA HIS A 3 0.38 8.21 10.54
C HIS A 3 -0.30 9.49 10.04
N THR A 4 -0.14 10.63 10.73
CA THR A 4 -0.75 11.90 10.30
C THR A 4 -0.07 12.44 9.05
N ASP A 5 1.26 12.35 9.00
CA ASP A 5 2.03 12.70 7.81
C ASP A 5 1.69 11.77 6.64
N ALA A 6 1.57 10.46 6.92
CA ALA A 6 1.21 9.47 5.91
C ALA A 6 -0.14 9.77 5.25
N VAL A 7 -1.15 10.19 6.03
CA VAL A 7 -2.46 10.62 5.49
C VAL A 7 -2.30 11.79 4.53
N ARG A 8 -1.52 12.82 4.89
CA ARG A 8 -1.26 13.98 4.01
C ARG A 8 -0.60 13.54 2.71
N GLU A 9 0.37 12.64 2.79
CA GLU A 9 1.10 12.12 1.64
C GLU A 9 0.24 11.24 0.73
N ILE A 10 -0.71 10.49 1.28
CA ILE A 10 -1.67 9.68 0.52
C ILE A 10 -2.68 10.58 -0.19
N VAL A 11 -3.25 11.58 0.50
CA VAL A 11 -4.22 12.52 -0.08
C VAL A 11 -3.61 13.33 -1.24
N LYS A 12 -2.30 13.59 -1.23
CA LYS A 12 -1.61 14.21 -2.39
C LYS A 12 -1.62 13.34 -3.65
N VAL A 13 -1.67 12.01 -3.50
CA VAL A 13 -1.67 11.07 -4.63
C VAL A 13 -3.10 10.70 -5.02
N ILE A 14 -3.98 10.54 -4.03
CA ILE A 14 -5.36 10.09 -4.19
C ILE A 14 -6.26 11.05 -3.38
N PRO A 15 -6.61 12.24 -3.92
CA PRO A 15 -7.38 13.24 -3.18
C PRO A 15 -8.73 12.73 -2.66
N GLU A 16 -9.40 11.85 -3.41
CA GLU A 16 -10.67 11.24 -3.04
C GLU A 16 -10.59 10.35 -1.78
N SER A 17 -9.40 9.89 -1.41
CA SER A 17 -9.19 9.15 -0.16
C SER A 17 -9.42 10.00 1.08
N GLN A 18 -9.44 11.34 0.95
CA GLN A 18 -9.65 12.26 2.06
C GLN A 18 -10.99 12.02 2.78
N GLU A 19 -12.05 11.69 2.05
CA GLU A 19 -13.36 11.39 2.65
C GLU A 19 -13.32 10.09 3.45
N GLU A 20 -12.64 9.04 2.95
CA GLU A 20 -12.45 7.79 3.69
C GLU A 20 -11.64 7.99 5.00
N PHE A 21 -10.80 9.04 5.07
CA PHE A 21 -10.11 9.43 6.30
C PHE A 21 -10.93 10.35 7.22
N LYS A 22 -12.05 10.91 6.78
CA LYS A 22 -12.97 11.73 7.58
C LYS A 22 -14.07 10.88 8.22
N GLU A 23 -14.60 9.91 7.47
CA GLU A 23 -15.66 9.00 7.93
C GLU A 23 -15.22 8.07 9.07
N SER A 24 -13.91 7.90 9.25
CA SER A 24 -13.34 7.12 10.33
C SER A 24 -13.32 7.87 11.66
N TYR A 25 -14.38 7.70 12.45
CA TYR A 25 -14.65 8.35 13.74
C TYR A 25 -13.64 8.11 14.88
N LYS A 26 -12.58 7.30 14.69
CA LYS A 26 -11.58 7.00 15.73
C LYS A 26 -10.19 7.18 15.15
N THR A 27 -9.35 7.94 15.87
CA THR A 27 -7.90 8.11 15.71
C THR A 27 -7.27 7.37 14.54
N LYS A 28 -6.68 8.11 13.59
CA LYS A 28 -6.03 7.56 12.39
C LYS A 28 -4.79 6.74 12.77
N THR A 29 -4.96 5.50 13.23
CA THR A 29 -3.83 4.64 13.57
C THR A 29 -3.04 4.31 12.31
N PRO A 30 -1.74 3.98 12.41
CA PRO A 30 -0.96 3.52 11.26
C PRO A 30 -1.64 2.38 10.48
N PHE A 31 -2.24 1.41 11.19
CA PHE A 31 -2.98 0.30 10.59
C PHE A 31 -4.21 0.76 9.81
N MET A 32 -4.99 1.69 10.35
CA MET A 32 -6.12 2.27 9.65
C MET A 32 -5.66 2.99 8.37
N VAL A 33 -4.59 3.79 8.47
CA VAL A 33 -4.09 4.58 7.35
C VAL A 33 -3.61 3.68 6.20
N ILE A 34 -2.84 2.65 6.52
CA ILE A 34 -2.36 1.69 5.52
C ILE A 34 -3.51 0.84 4.97
N SER A 35 -4.52 0.49 5.79
CA SER A 35 -5.72 -0.23 5.31
C SER A 35 -6.48 0.57 4.26
N VAL A 36 -6.75 1.85 4.52
CA VAL A 36 -7.41 2.74 3.55
C VAL A 36 -6.58 2.83 2.27
N PHE A 37 -5.26 3.05 2.41
CA PHE A 37 -4.42 3.19 1.23
C PHE A 37 -4.33 1.92 0.38
N THR A 38 -4.22 0.76 1.04
CA THR A 38 -4.23 -0.57 0.39
C THR A 38 -5.55 -0.81 -0.35
N LYS A 39 -6.68 -0.40 0.24
CA LYS A 39 -8.00 -0.45 -0.42
C LYS A 39 -8.06 0.44 -1.66
N GLN A 40 -7.48 1.64 -1.62
CA GLN A 40 -7.38 2.48 -2.83
C GLN A 40 -6.53 1.83 -3.91
N ILE A 41 -5.37 1.28 -3.56
CA ILE A 41 -4.51 0.55 -4.50
C ILE A 41 -5.30 -0.59 -5.16
N LYS A 42 -6.10 -1.34 -4.39
CA LYS A 42 -6.99 -2.38 -4.93
C LYS A 42 -7.97 -1.85 -5.96
N LYS A 43 -8.58 -0.68 -5.71
CA LYS A 43 -9.50 -0.03 -6.65
C LYS A 43 -8.78 0.39 -7.94
N LEU A 44 -7.59 0.98 -7.82
CA LEU A 44 -6.77 1.40 -8.96
C LEU A 44 -6.36 0.21 -9.85
N ILE A 45 -6.03 -0.92 -9.23
CA ILE A 45 -5.76 -2.18 -9.94
C ILE A 45 -7.00 -2.63 -10.72
N LYS A 46 -8.18 -2.68 -10.09
CA LYS A 46 -9.44 -3.08 -10.73
C LYS A 46 -9.86 -2.16 -11.87
N ASN A 47 -9.58 -0.87 -11.74
CA ASN A 47 -9.95 0.15 -12.72
C ASN A 47 -8.90 0.34 -13.83
N HIS A 48 -7.82 -0.45 -13.81
CA HIS A 48 -6.68 -0.34 -14.73
C HIS A 48 -6.01 1.05 -14.78
N ASP A 49 -6.07 1.82 -13.69
CA ASP A 49 -5.42 3.14 -13.61
C ASP A 49 -3.93 2.98 -13.24
N GLN A 50 -3.13 2.67 -14.24
CA GLN A 50 -1.69 2.43 -14.06
C GLN A 50 -0.96 3.66 -13.53
N LYS A 51 -1.30 4.87 -13.96
CA LYS A 51 -0.56 6.08 -13.61
C LYS A 51 -0.64 6.35 -12.11
N ILE A 52 -1.86 6.39 -11.56
CA ILE A 52 -2.06 6.64 -10.12
C ILE A 52 -1.58 5.43 -9.31
N LEU A 53 -1.73 4.21 -9.84
CA LEU A 53 -1.19 3.00 -9.21
C LEU A 53 0.33 3.09 -9.01
N MET A 54 1.10 3.44 -10.04
CA MET A 54 2.56 3.55 -9.94
C MET A 54 2.99 4.63 -8.94
N MET A 55 2.28 5.77 -8.92
CA MET A 55 2.49 6.81 -7.91
C MET A 55 2.17 6.29 -6.50
N SER A 56 1.14 5.47 -6.35
CA SER A 56 0.72 4.89 -5.07
C SER A 56 1.72 3.87 -4.55
N ILE A 57 2.23 2.98 -5.40
CA ILE A 57 3.31 2.04 -5.01
C ILE A 57 4.58 2.80 -4.64
N THR A 58 4.95 3.82 -5.42
CA THR A 58 6.09 4.70 -5.09
C THR A 58 5.87 5.37 -3.74
N LYS A 59 4.64 5.79 -3.45
CA LYS A 59 4.32 6.38 -2.16
C LYS A 59 4.41 5.36 -1.04
N MET A 60 3.97 4.13 -1.24
CA MET A 60 4.13 3.04 -0.26
C MET A 60 5.61 2.80 0.08
N ASN A 61 6.52 2.85 -0.90
CA ASN A 61 7.96 2.78 -0.66
C ASN A 61 8.46 3.94 0.22
N LEU A 62 7.97 5.16 -0.03
CA LEU A 62 8.31 6.33 0.76
C LEU A 62 7.79 6.20 2.20
N LEU A 63 6.55 5.72 2.36
CA LEU A 63 5.95 5.43 3.65
C LEU A 63 6.76 4.42 4.43
N TYR A 64 7.23 3.35 3.78
CA TYR A 64 8.05 2.34 4.42
C TYR A 64 9.44 2.85 4.79
N SER A 65 10.11 3.59 3.89
CA SER A 65 11.47 4.07 4.14
C SER A 65 11.56 5.16 5.22
N LYS A 66 10.61 6.11 5.23
CA LYS A 66 10.61 7.26 6.15
C LYS A 66 9.64 7.12 7.33
N GLY A 67 8.84 6.06 7.34
CA GLY A 67 7.88 5.76 8.41
C GLY A 67 8.53 5.44 9.74
N ASP A 68 7.85 5.77 10.82
CA ASP A 68 8.17 5.20 12.13
C ASP A 68 7.90 3.69 12.17
N GLN A 69 8.32 3.02 13.25
CA GLN A 69 8.16 1.57 13.37
C GLN A 69 6.70 1.12 13.28
N ALA A 70 5.76 1.91 13.79
CA ALA A 70 4.35 1.56 13.77
C ALA A 70 3.79 1.60 12.33
N LEU A 71 4.23 2.56 11.51
CA LEU A 71 3.86 2.63 10.09
C LEU A 71 4.50 1.49 9.29
N LYS A 72 5.78 1.16 9.54
CA LYS A 72 6.44 0.01 8.91
C LYS A 72 5.73 -1.29 9.24
N ASN A 73 5.39 -1.51 10.52
CA ASN A 73 4.64 -2.68 10.96
C ASN A 73 3.27 -2.75 10.27
N ALA A 74 2.55 -1.64 10.14
CA ALA A 74 1.27 -1.60 9.43
C ALA A 74 1.42 -1.95 7.94
N ILE A 75 2.47 -1.46 7.27
CA ILE A 75 2.76 -1.78 5.86
C ILE A 75 3.03 -3.27 5.68
N GLU A 76 3.86 -3.86 6.53
CA GLU A 76 4.15 -5.30 6.47
C GLU A 76 2.88 -6.12 6.74
N ASN A 77 2.15 -5.81 7.81
CA ASN A 77 1.00 -6.62 8.23
C ASN A 77 -0.26 -6.46 7.36
N ILE A 78 -0.40 -5.36 6.63
CA ILE A 78 -1.57 -5.10 5.79
C ILE A 78 -1.21 -5.15 4.31
N PHE A 79 -0.34 -4.24 3.87
CA PHE A 79 -0.08 -4.09 2.44
C PHE A 79 0.66 -5.31 1.90
N ILE A 80 1.77 -5.72 2.51
CA ILE A 80 2.56 -6.88 2.03
C ILE A 80 1.73 -8.16 2.03
N TYR A 81 1.05 -8.49 3.13
CA TYR A 81 0.17 -9.67 3.18
C TYR A 81 -0.98 -9.61 2.17
N SER A 82 -1.47 -8.42 1.81
CA SER A 82 -2.56 -8.31 0.84
C SER A 82 -2.13 -8.50 -0.62
N LEU A 83 -0.82 -8.46 -0.95
CA LEU A 83 -0.33 -8.40 -2.33
C LEU A 83 -0.83 -9.55 -3.22
N ASP A 84 -0.88 -10.78 -2.71
CA ASP A 84 -1.43 -11.91 -3.48
C ASP A 84 -2.91 -11.69 -3.77
N SER A 85 -3.71 -11.31 -2.76
CA SER A 85 -5.13 -11.03 -2.95
C SER A 85 -5.41 -9.81 -3.85
N LEU A 86 -4.48 -8.84 -3.90
CA LEU A 86 -4.56 -7.67 -4.77
C LEU A 86 -4.30 -8.04 -6.22
N THR A 87 -3.39 -9.00 -6.44
CA THR A 87 -2.89 -9.38 -7.77
C THR A 87 -3.49 -10.68 -8.30
N PHE A 88 -4.31 -11.37 -7.51
CA PHE A 88 -4.88 -12.68 -7.86
C PHE A 88 -5.69 -12.68 -9.17
N CYS A 89 -6.48 -11.64 -9.41
CA CYS A 89 -7.30 -11.50 -10.62
C CYS A 89 -6.59 -10.71 -11.74
N CYS A 90 -5.31 -10.38 -11.58
CA CYS A 90 -4.60 -9.54 -12.53
C CYS A 90 -3.86 -10.36 -13.58
N GLU A 91 -3.75 -9.81 -14.78
CA GLU A 91 -2.82 -10.30 -15.79
C GLU A 91 -1.38 -10.34 -15.21
N PRO A 92 -0.56 -11.35 -15.55
CA PRO A 92 0.80 -11.49 -15.04
C PRO A 92 1.65 -10.21 -15.23
N SER A 93 1.49 -9.55 -16.37
CA SER A 93 2.18 -8.29 -16.69
C SER A 93 1.86 -7.15 -15.72
N TYR A 94 0.65 -7.15 -15.14
CA TYR A 94 0.21 -6.15 -14.17
C TYR A 94 0.82 -6.43 -12.79
N LYS A 95 0.96 -7.71 -12.43
CA LYS A 95 1.71 -8.12 -11.23
C LYS A 95 3.17 -7.71 -11.37
N ASP A 96 3.82 -8.03 -12.49
CA ASP A 96 5.21 -7.64 -12.76
C ASP A 96 5.41 -6.13 -12.68
N LEU A 97 4.47 -5.35 -13.21
CA LEU A 97 4.50 -3.89 -13.13
C LEU A 97 4.49 -3.39 -11.68
N ILE A 98 3.61 -3.92 -10.82
CA ILE A 98 3.55 -3.56 -9.40
C ILE A 98 4.87 -3.90 -8.70
N PHE A 99 5.36 -5.13 -8.88
CA PHE A 99 6.61 -5.58 -8.26
C PHE A 99 7.82 -4.76 -8.74
N SER A 100 7.87 -4.40 -10.03
CA SER A 100 8.94 -3.56 -10.59
C SER A 100 9.05 -2.17 -9.94
N LYS A 101 7.95 -1.65 -9.38
CA LYS A 101 7.93 -0.36 -8.67
C LYS A 101 8.09 -0.48 -7.17
N MET A 102 7.98 -1.67 -6.59
CA MET A 102 8.26 -1.85 -5.17
C MET A 102 9.75 -1.72 -4.89
N SER A 103 10.11 -1.13 -3.76
CA SER A 103 11.51 -1.08 -3.31
C SER A 103 12.03 -2.49 -2.99
N PRO A 104 13.36 -2.73 -3.08
CA PRO A 104 13.94 -4.02 -2.71
C PRO A 104 13.57 -4.47 -1.29
N SER A 105 13.40 -3.53 -0.35
CA SER A 105 12.98 -3.84 1.01
C SER A 105 11.57 -4.42 1.07
N LEU A 106 10.61 -3.82 0.37
CA LEU A 106 9.23 -4.32 0.34
C LEU A 106 9.13 -5.64 -0.43
N GLN A 107 9.86 -5.78 -1.54
CA GLN A 107 9.94 -7.05 -2.27
C GLN A 107 10.50 -8.18 -1.40
N ASN A 108 11.58 -7.91 -0.66
CA ASN A 108 12.16 -8.88 0.27
C ASN A 108 11.18 -9.29 1.39
N ASN A 109 10.39 -8.35 1.90
CA ASN A 109 9.35 -8.67 2.88
C ASN A 109 8.27 -9.57 2.27
N TYR A 110 7.80 -9.27 1.05
CA TYR A 110 6.87 -10.16 0.35
C TYR A 110 7.44 -11.56 0.15
N LEU A 111 8.68 -11.68 -0.31
CA LEU A 111 9.33 -12.97 -0.53
C LEU A 111 9.43 -13.78 0.78
N ARG A 112 9.77 -13.12 1.89
CA ARG A 112 9.92 -13.77 3.20
C ARG A 112 8.59 -14.13 3.85
N GLN A 113 7.59 -13.24 3.77
CA GLN A 113 6.36 -13.34 4.56
C GLN A 113 5.23 -14.06 3.82
N VAL A 114 5.17 -13.90 2.50
CA VAL A 114 4.04 -14.36 1.68
C VAL A 114 4.48 -15.49 0.77
N TYR A 115 5.47 -15.25 -0.09
CA TYR A 115 5.88 -16.23 -1.10
C TYR A 115 6.43 -17.52 -0.46
N LYS A 116 7.35 -17.41 0.51
CA LYS A 116 7.91 -18.58 1.20
C LYS A 116 6.94 -19.27 2.15
N SER A 117 5.95 -18.57 2.68
CA SER A 117 4.93 -19.18 3.56
C SER A 117 3.92 -20.01 2.77
N GLY A 118 3.86 -19.84 1.45
CA GLY A 118 3.00 -20.60 0.54
C GLY A 118 3.70 -21.77 -0.18
N ILE A 119 4.97 -22.06 0.14
CA ILE A 119 5.74 -23.22 -0.32
C ILE A 119 5.88 -24.19 0.86
#